data_AF-A0A1M7DJX1-F1
#
_entry.id   AF-A0A1M7DJX1-F1
#
_cell.length_a   1.000
_cell.length_b   1.000
_cell.length_c   1.000
_cell.angle_alpha   90.00
_cell.angle_beta   90.00
_cell.angle_gamma   90.00
#
_symmetry.space_group_name_H-M   'P 1'
#
loop_
_entity.id
_entity.type
_entity.pdbx_description
1 polymer ?
#
loop_
_entity_poly.entity_id
_entity_poly.type
_entity_poly.pdbx_seq_one_letter_code
_entity_poly.pdbx_strand_id
1 'polypeptide(L)'
;MKLLIGFVIAFKKSKKIMMPLLIVYIIFFSCFGFPIGKKDFVYMLYILFSLLIICLMFSALFENKIILMLCTYFVCNLIGMCLHFIIEYGEVTIQRDFTLINILVSLMQIPIVIAGSLLINRLILIKGSK
;
A
#
# COMPACT_ATOMS: atom_id res chain seq x y z
N MET A 1 -3.65 1.44 21.41
CA MET A 1 -2.20 1.18 21.22
C MET A 1 -1.81 -0.28 21.47
N LYS A 2 -2.20 -0.90 22.60
CA LYS A 2 -1.94 -2.33 22.88
C LYS A 2 -2.46 -3.30 21.79
N LEU A 3 -3.63 -3.00 21.21
CA LEU A 3 -4.24 -3.77 20.13
C LEU A 3 -3.40 -3.78 18.83
N LEU A 4 -2.83 -2.62 18.46
CA LEU A 4 -1.93 -2.47 17.32
C LEU A 4 -0.61 -3.22 17.51
N ILE A 5 -0.05 -3.18 18.72
CA ILE A 5 1.18 -3.91 19.07
C ILE A 5 0.94 -5.42 19.01
N GLY A 6 -0.14 -5.90 19.61
CA GLY A 6 -0.52 -7.32 19.56
C GLY A 6 -0.76 -7.81 18.13
N PHE A 7 -1.40 -6.98 17.30
CA PHE A 7 -1.60 -7.26 15.89
C PHE A 7 -0.28 -7.37 15.11
N VAL A 8 0.65 -6.41 15.28
CA VAL A 8 1.98 -6.45 14.63
C VAL A 8 2.77 -7.70 15.05
N ILE A 9 2.73 -8.08 16.33
CA ILE A 9 3.41 -9.28 16.84
C ILE A 9 2.80 -10.56 16.24
N ALA A 10 1.47 -10.66 16.19
CA ALA A 10 0.78 -11.78 15.55
C ALA A 10 1.10 -11.86 14.05
N PHE A 11 1.16 -10.70 13.37
CA PHE A 11 1.53 -10.61 11.96
C PHE A 11 2.94 -11.13 11.69
N LYS A 12 3.88 -10.76 12.58
CA LYS A 12 5.27 -11.20 12.52
C LYS A 12 5.41 -12.72 12.73
N LYS A 13 4.64 -13.27 13.68
CA LYS A 13 4.60 -14.71 13.96
C LYS A 13 4.10 -15.54 12.78
N SER A 14 3.14 -15.01 12.02
CA SER A 14 2.52 -15.68 10.86
C SER A 14 3.03 -15.15 9.50
N LYS A 15 4.29 -14.71 9.43
CA LYS A 15 4.90 -14.08 8.25
C LYS A 15 4.65 -14.82 6.93
N LYS A 16 4.75 -16.16 6.91
CA LYS A 16 4.58 -16.97 5.70
C LYS A 16 3.19 -16.85 5.06
N ILE A 17 2.15 -16.67 5.88
CA ILE A 17 0.75 -16.54 5.43
C ILE A 17 0.42 -15.07 5.17
N MET A 18 0.94 -14.19 6.01
CA MET A 18 0.62 -12.76 5.95
C MET A 18 1.29 -12.03 4.79
N MET A 19 2.46 -12.49 4.35
CA MET A 19 3.17 -11.87 3.22
C MET A 19 2.42 -12.00 1.88
N PRO A 20 1.93 -13.19 1.45
CA PRO A 20 1.13 -13.28 0.24
C PRO A 20 -0.21 -12.54 0.36
N LEU A 21 -0.86 -12.55 1.53
CA LEU A 21 -2.09 -11.76 1.76
C LEU A 21 -1.85 -10.27 1.56
N LEU A 22 -0.74 -9.75 2.08
CA LEU A 22 -0.36 -8.35 1.88
C LEU A 22 -0.11 -8.03 0.41
N ILE A 23 0.58 -8.91 -0.33
CA ILE A 23 0.84 -8.75 -1.76
C ILE A 23 -0.48 -8.69 -2.54
N VAL A 24 -1.39 -9.65 -2.31
CA VAL A 24 -2.70 -9.67 -2.97
C VAL A 24 -3.50 -8.41 -2.64
N TYR A 25 -3.46 -7.97 -1.38
CA TYR A 25 -4.15 -6.75 -0.95
C TYR A 25 -3.62 -5.49 -1.67
N ILE A 26 -2.30 -5.35 -1.83
CA ILE A 26 -1.72 -4.21 -2.56
C ILE A 26 -2.14 -4.26 -4.03
N ILE A 27 -2.04 -5.42 -4.68
CA ILE A 27 -2.42 -5.58 -6.09
C ILE A 27 -3.90 -5.22 -6.27
N PHE A 28 -4.78 -5.75 -5.42
CA PHE A 28 -6.21 -5.46 -5.44
C PHE A 28 -6.49 -3.97 -5.23
N PHE A 29 -5.86 -3.36 -4.23
CA PHE A 29 -6.02 -1.94 -3.93
C PHE A 29 -5.51 -1.06 -5.06
N SER A 30 -4.38 -1.39 -5.68
CA SER A 30 -3.85 -0.68 -6.84
C SER A 30 -4.73 -0.85 -8.09
N CYS A 31 -5.38 -2.01 -8.23
CA CYS A 31 -6.29 -2.29 -9.33
C CYS A 31 -7.58 -1.46 -9.24
N PHE A 32 -8.29 -1.49 -8.10
CA PHE A 32 -9.58 -0.78 -7.97
C PHE A 32 -9.41 0.66 -7.47
N GLY A 33 -8.26 0.99 -6.89
CA GLY A 33 -7.93 2.32 -6.38
C GLY A 33 -7.56 3.30 -7.49
N PHE A 34 -7.05 2.83 -8.62
CA PHE A 34 -6.64 3.67 -9.75
C PHE A 34 -7.84 4.24 -10.54
N PRO A 35 -7.73 5.45 -11.13
CA PRO A 35 -6.76 6.49 -10.81
C PRO A 35 -7.19 7.25 -9.55
N ILE A 36 -6.23 7.62 -8.71
CA ILE A 36 -6.52 8.17 -7.37
C ILE A 36 -6.99 9.62 -7.43
N GLY A 37 -6.59 10.38 -8.47
CA GLY A 37 -6.81 11.82 -8.56
C GLY A 37 -8.24 12.29 -8.91
N LYS A 38 -9.21 11.38 -9.11
CA LYS A 38 -10.58 11.74 -9.54
C LYS A 38 -11.67 11.43 -8.52
N LYS A 39 -11.30 10.96 -7.33
CA LYS A 39 -12.26 10.41 -6.37
C LYS A 39 -12.60 11.42 -5.27
N ASP A 40 -13.82 11.33 -4.76
CA ASP A 40 -14.35 12.22 -3.72
C ASP A 40 -13.47 12.22 -2.45
N PHE A 41 -13.59 13.27 -1.64
CA PHE A 41 -12.84 13.44 -0.39
C PHE A 41 -12.93 12.22 0.56
N VAL A 42 -14.11 11.59 0.63
CA VAL A 42 -14.33 10.36 1.42
C VAL A 42 -13.51 9.19 0.89
N TYR A 43 -13.38 9.08 -0.44
CA TYR A 43 -12.58 8.05 -1.09
C TYR A 43 -11.09 8.28 -0.87
N MET A 44 -10.65 9.54 -0.89
CA MET A 44 -9.28 9.92 -0.55
C MET A 44 -8.91 9.56 0.90
N LEU A 45 -9.84 9.74 1.84
CA LEU A 45 -9.68 9.28 3.23
C LEU A 45 -9.56 7.75 3.32
N TYR A 46 -10.39 7.01 2.59
CA TYR A 46 -10.31 5.54 2.54
C TYR A 46 -8.96 5.07 1.99
N ILE A 47 -8.46 5.74 0.95
CA ILE A 47 -7.14 5.46 0.37
C ILE A 47 -6.05 5.72 1.41
N LEU A 48 -6.09 6.86 2.09
CA LEU A 48 -5.12 7.21 3.13
C LEU A 48 -5.11 6.18 4.27
N PHE A 49 -6.28 5.72 4.71
CA PHE A 49 -6.41 4.74 5.77
C PHE A 49 -5.91 3.36 5.33
N SER A 50 -6.19 2.97 4.09
CA SER A 50 -5.69 1.72 3.49
C SER A 50 -4.16 1.75 3.37
N LEU A 51 -3.61 2.87 2.90
CA LEU A 51 -2.17 3.09 2.85
C LEU A 51 -1.54 2.99 4.24
N LEU A 52 -2.15 3.56 5.28
CA LEU A 52 -1.70 3.47 6.67
C LEU A 52 -1.64 2.01 7.16
N ILE A 53 -2.64 1.20 6.84
CA ILE A 53 -2.66 -0.23 7.18
C ILE A 53 -1.54 -0.97 6.45
N ILE A 54 -1.36 -0.71 5.15
CA ILE A 54 -0.28 -1.31 4.35
C ILE A 54 1.09 -0.94 4.93
N CYS A 55 1.29 0.33 5.30
CA CYS A 55 2.51 0.81 5.97
C CYS A 55 2.82 -0.01 7.23
N LEU A 56 1.81 -0.20 8.09
CA LEU A 56 1.93 -0.98 9.33
C LEU A 56 2.34 -2.43 9.03
N MET A 57 1.71 -3.07 8.06
CA MET A 57 1.99 -4.46 7.68
C MET A 57 3.41 -4.63 7.11
N PHE A 58 3.82 -3.73 6.20
CA PHE A 58 5.18 -3.74 5.63
C PHE A 58 6.25 -3.57 6.70
N SER A 59 6.02 -2.63 7.62
CA SER A 59 6.96 -2.34 8.69
C SER A 59 7.21 -3.55 9.61
N ALA A 60 6.16 -4.36 9.83
CA ALA A 60 6.23 -5.59 10.61
C ALA A 60 6.97 -6.73 9.90
N LEU A 61 6.90 -6.79 8.57
CA LEU A 61 7.40 -7.92 7.77
C LEU A 61 8.84 -7.74 7.28
N PHE A 62 9.23 -6.51 6.95
CA PHE A 62 10.47 -6.23 6.20
C PHE A 62 11.59 -5.59 7.02
N GLU A 63 11.40 -5.31 8.32
CA GLU A 63 12.45 -4.95 9.29
C GLU A 63 13.62 -4.13 8.70
N ASN A 64 13.37 -2.85 8.36
CA ASN A 64 14.34 -1.90 7.79
C ASN A 64 14.89 -2.22 6.38
N LYS A 65 14.41 -3.24 5.67
CA LYS A 65 14.77 -3.49 4.26
C LYS A 65 14.03 -2.56 3.30
N ILE A 66 14.32 -1.26 3.38
CA ILE A 66 13.60 -0.18 2.66
C ILE A 66 13.55 -0.43 1.15
N ILE A 67 14.68 -0.80 0.53
CA ILE A 67 14.77 -1.06 -0.91
C ILE A 67 13.86 -2.21 -1.32
N LEU A 68 13.85 -3.30 -0.53
CA LEU A 68 13.01 -4.45 -0.82
C LEU A 68 11.51 -4.10 -0.67
N MET A 69 11.15 -3.28 0.33
CA MET A 69 9.78 -2.77 0.46
C MET A 69 9.37 -1.92 -0.74
N LEU A 70 10.25 -1.01 -1.19
CA LEU A 70 10.04 -0.17 -2.36
C LEU A 70 9.81 -1.00 -3.61
N CYS A 71 10.72 -1.93 -3.91
CA CYS A 71 10.59 -2.79 -5.08
C CYS A 71 9.31 -3.64 -5.02
N THR A 72 9.01 -4.24 -3.87
CA THR A 72 7.82 -5.09 -3.72
C THR A 72 6.54 -4.28 -3.96
N TYR A 73 6.41 -3.11 -3.32
CA TYR A 73 5.24 -2.27 -3.51
C TYR A 73 5.14 -1.76 -4.94
N PHE A 74 6.26 -1.33 -5.54
CA PHE A 74 6.30 -0.84 -6.92
C PHE A 74 5.83 -1.90 -7.93
N VAL A 75 6.34 -3.13 -7.80
CA VAL A 75 5.93 -4.26 -8.64
C VAL A 75 4.46 -4.58 -8.43
N CYS A 76 3.98 -4.65 -7.19
CA CYS A 76 2.56 -4.91 -6.90
C CYS A 76 1.65 -3.83 -7.49
N ASN A 77 2.08 -2.56 -7.40
CA ASN A 77 1.31 -1.43 -7.91
C ASN A 77 1.22 -1.46 -9.44
N LEU A 78 2.33 -1.72 -10.12
CA LEU A 78 2.33 -1.94 -11.57
C LEU A 78 1.41 -3.08 -11.99
N ILE A 79 1.49 -4.23 -11.29
CA ILE A 79 0.60 -5.37 -11.58
C ILE A 79 -0.86 -4.96 -11.40
N GLY A 80 -1.20 -4.25 -10.32
CA GLY A 80 -2.56 -3.74 -10.09
C GLY A 80 -3.04 -2.81 -11.20
N MET A 81 -2.20 -1.87 -11.65
CA MET A 81 -2.52 -1.00 -12.79
C MET A 81 -2.74 -1.80 -14.08
N CYS A 82 -1.87 -2.78 -14.37
CA CYS A 82 -2.04 -3.63 -15.55
C CYS A 82 -3.35 -4.43 -15.48
N LEU A 83 -3.72 -4.96 -14.31
CA LEU A 83 -4.99 -5.66 -14.12
C LEU A 83 -6.19 -4.74 -14.34
N HIS A 84 -6.14 -3.52 -13.82
CA HIS A 84 -7.19 -2.52 -14.04
C HIS A 84 -7.36 -2.19 -15.52
N PHE A 85 -6.24 -2.01 -16.24
CA PHE A 85 -6.26 -1.80 -17.69
C PHE A 85 -6.90 -2.97 -18.45
N ILE A 86 -6.63 -4.21 -18.04
CA ILE A 86 -7.21 -5.41 -18.67
C ILE A 86 -8.72 -5.49 -18.38
N ILE A 87 -9.14 -5.21 -17.14
CA ILE A 87 -10.54 -5.30 -16.72
C ILE A 87 -11.41 -4.27 -17.43
N GLU A 88 -10.94 -3.03 -17.53
CA GLU A 88 -11.70 -1.94 -18.16
C GLU A 88 -11.44 -1.81 -19.67
N TYR A 89 -10.77 -2.80 -20.27
CA TYR A 89 -10.31 -2.72 -21.66
C TYR A 89 -11.47 -2.47 -22.63
N GLY A 90 -11.41 -1.33 -23.34
CA GLY A 90 -12.45 -0.91 -24.27
C GLY A 90 -13.46 0.10 -23.70
N GLU A 91 -13.40 0.41 -22.40
CA GLU A 91 -14.18 1.50 -21.84
C GLU A 91 -13.53 2.88 -22.09
N VAL A 92 -14.37 3.91 -22.23
CA VAL A 92 -13.92 5.31 -22.43
C VAL A 92 -13.20 5.84 -21.17
N THR A 93 -13.50 5.27 -20.01
CA THR A 93 -12.86 5.53 -18.72
C THR A 93 -11.35 5.28 -18.77
N ILE A 94 -10.89 4.23 -19.44
CA ILE A 94 -9.45 3.94 -19.59
C ILE A 94 -8.67 5.09 -20.22
N GLN A 95 -9.16 5.68 -21.30
CA GLN A 95 -8.44 6.78 -21.96
C GLN A 95 -8.34 8.01 -21.04
N ARG A 96 -9.34 8.20 -20.18
CA ARG A 96 -9.37 9.27 -19.19
C ARG A 96 -8.46 8.96 -18.00
N ASP A 97 -8.29 7.69 -17.67
CA ASP A 97 -7.72 7.24 -16.40
C ASP A 97 -6.25 6.83 -16.54
N PHE A 98 -5.84 6.23 -17.65
CA PHE A 98 -4.44 5.96 -18.02
C PHE A 98 -3.77 7.17 -18.66
N THR A 99 -3.78 8.31 -17.94
CA THR A 99 -2.96 9.46 -18.30
C THR A 99 -1.60 9.37 -17.62
N LEU A 100 -0.58 9.95 -18.25
CA LEU A 100 0.78 10.01 -17.69
C LEU A 100 0.79 10.67 -16.30
N ILE A 101 -0.06 11.68 -16.09
CA ILE A 101 -0.24 12.34 -14.78
C ILE A 101 -0.78 11.36 -13.73
N ASN A 102 -1.84 10.61 -14.02
CA ASN A 102 -2.42 9.66 -13.06
C ASN A 102 -1.46 8.53 -12.71
N ILE A 103 -0.68 8.06 -13.68
CA ILE A 103 0.37 7.06 -13.47
C ILE A 103 1.43 7.63 -12.53
N LEU A 104 1.96 8.83 -12.83
CA LEU A 104 2.97 9.48 -11.98
C LEU A 104 2.47 9.73 -10.56
N VAL A 105 1.24 10.26 -10.40
CA VAL A 105 0.64 10.50 -9.08
C VAL A 105 0.52 9.20 -8.29
N SER A 106 0.12 8.12 -8.93
CA SER A 106 -0.02 6.80 -8.29
C SER A 106 1.34 6.19 -7.92
N LEU A 107 2.39 6.44 -8.70
CA LEU A 107 3.76 6.02 -8.38
C LEU A 107 4.40 6.88 -7.27
N MET A 108 4.09 8.17 -7.20
CA MET A 108 4.61 9.07 -6.15
C MET A 108 4.05 8.76 -4.75
N GLN A 109 2.98 7.99 -4.62
CA GLN A 109 2.49 7.55 -3.32
C GLN A 109 3.39 6.50 -2.66
N ILE A 110 4.15 5.75 -3.46
CA ILE A 110 5.04 4.70 -2.99
C ILE A 110 6.06 5.23 -1.96
N PRO A 111 6.81 6.32 -2.23
CA PRO A 111 7.72 6.87 -1.22
C PRO A 111 7.00 7.40 0.03
N ILE A 112 5.76 7.91 -0.09
CA ILE A 112 4.96 8.38 1.05
C ILE A 112 4.61 7.22 1.98
N VAL A 113 4.14 6.10 1.40
CA VAL A 113 3.82 4.87 2.12
C VAL A 113 5.05 4.35 2.86
N ILE A 114 6.21 4.35 2.22
CA ILE A 114 7.44 3.84 2.83
C ILE A 114 7.93 4.76 3.95
N ALA A 115 7.94 6.08 3.73
CA ALA A 115 8.30 7.05 4.77
C ALA A 115 7.38 6.93 5.99
N GLY A 116 6.06 6.81 5.77
CA GLY A 116 5.08 6.57 6.82
C GLY A 116 5.31 5.27 7.57
N SER A 117 5.60 4.17 6.85
CA SER A 117 5.88 2.85 7.45
C SER A 117 7.10 2.88 8.39
N LEU A 118 8.16 3.61 8.01
CA LEU A 118 9.38 3.72 8.80
C LEU A 118 9.18 4.59 10.05
N LEU A 119 8.47 5.71 9.91
CA LEU A 119 8.13 6.60 11.03
C LEU A 119 7.29 5.86 12.07
N ILE A 120 6.25 5.13 11.63
CA ILE A 120 5.37 4.38 12.51
C ILE A 120 6.12 3.25 13.21
N ASN A 121 6.99 2.52 12.51
CA ASN A 121 7.78 1.46 13.12
C ASN A 121 8.66 1.99 14.25
N ARG A 122 9.34 3.13 14.02
CA ARG A 122 10.13 3.80 15.06
C ARG A 122 9.26 4.21 16.24
N LEU A 123 8.08 4.80 16.00
CA LEU A 123 7.17 5.22 17.06
C LEU A 123 6.62 4.05 17.89
N ILE A 124 6.32 2.91 17.26
CA ILE A 124 5.82 1.70 17.93
C ILE A 124 6.93 1.07 18.79
N LEU A 125 8.14 0.95 18.27
CA LEU A 125 9.29 0.39 19.00
C LEU A 125 9.66 1.25 20.22
N ILE A 126 9.65 2.58 20.09
CA ILE A 126 9.95 3.50 21.20
C ILE A 126 8.89 3.41 22.32
N LYS A 127 7.62 3.23 21.96
CA LYS A 127 6.51 3.14 22.93
C LYS A 127 6.28 1.74 23.51
N GLY A 128 6.77 0.68 22.85
CA GLY A 128 6.70 -0.71 23.35
C GLY A 128 7.82 -1.09 24.32
N SER A 129 8.86 -0.26 24.44
CA SER A 129 9.99 -0.45 25.36
C SER A 129 9.80 0.21 26.74
N LYS A 130 8.61 0.77 27.02
CA LYS A 130 8.23 1.32 28.32
C LYS A 130 7.09 0.52 28.93
#